data_AF-A0A1H9LZF5-F1
#
_entry.id   AF-A0A1H9LZF5-F1
#
_cell.length_a   1.000
_cell.length_b   1.000
_cell.length_c   1.000
_cell.angle_alpha   90.00
_cell.angle_beta   90.00
_cell.angle_gamma   90.00
#
_symmetry.space_group_name_H-M   'P 1'
#
loop_
_entity.id
_entity.type
_entity.pdbx_description
1 polymer ?
#
loop_
_entity_poly.entity_id
_entity_poly.type
_entity_poly.pdbx_seq_one_letter_code
_entity_poly.pdbx_strand_id
1 'polypeptide(L)'
;MEKISEAKVYKFFAVISFVIGYFYLKHVLINDFLEGNYIGHEYIKWHVPFFAVLFIAFTEGFAYLMGNTYAKFKEAGRSVIEPAILIGCIIIQSVAACIYGLHDAWWFYQFCIWHFTIVYYVLSRMGVLVAGRSGIFFPLDAFRGMVAIPFSNFILRAQKLFARTSHTSVRTKVKKQIAKTDIGIIIVSVIIALVVCGYAFSQLIGVSETFAALGNGITSFMVNIISIDTISDLIYSFFDDFFWYFLFSIPVGCWLYGLVAGSLGMKKDSVTDEKLEKESYHRLPSYSAYIIIGSVCVLYAIFFVSAFVDVMSGNIAATAPQASREAVGSFWQLIRVVGLNMAIMFASCFFSKEALWVERGTRILATVLFVFALCFALLAAWNLVGVYIAVYGITPRRILSSWVVVNVIAWCILILIRLYKKIPAAQIGILFAAVTFSLTVCGNF
;
A
#
# COMPACT_ATOMS: atom_id res chain seq x y z
N MET A 1 -0.66 38.39 -1.50
CA MET A 1 -1.02 37.14 -2.19
C MET A 1 -2.51 36.92 -2.05
N GLU A 2 -3.24 37.00 -3.15
CA GLU A 2 -4.67 36.67 -3.22
C GLU A 2 -4.87 35.23 -2.71
N LYS A 3 -5.72 35.03 -1.71
CA LYS A 3 -6.06 33.67 -1.24
C LYS A 3 -6.82 32.97 -2.38
N ILE A 4 -6.12 32.10 -3.11
CA ILE A 4 -6.74 31.20 -4.07
C ILE A 4 -7.85 30.45 -3.33
N SER A 5 -9.08 30.49 -3.85
CA SER A 5 -10.21 29.77 -3.26
C SER A 5 -9.91 28.28 -3.19
N GLU A 6 -10.16 27.64 -2.06
CA GLU A 6 -9.97 26.18 -1.87
C GLU A 6 -10.63 25.37 -3.00
N ALA A 7 -11.81 25.80 -3.46
CA ALA A 7 -12.50 25.14 -4.57
C ALA A 7 -11.70 25.16 -5.89
N LYS A 8 -10.95 26.24 -6.15
CA LYS A 8 -10.05 26.33 -7.32
C LYS A 8 -8.85 25.39 -7.16
N VAL A 9 -8.30 25.29 -5.94
CA VAL A 9 -7.20 24.36 -5.61
C VAL A 9 -7.62 22.91 -5.85
N TYR A 10 -8.75 22.47 -5.27
CA TYR A 10 -9.27 21.11 -5.49
C TYR A 10 -9.51 20.80 -6.98
N LYS A 11 -10.06 21.74 -7.75
CA LYS A 11 -10.25 21.57 -9.20
C LYS A 11 -8.95 21.40 -9.96
N PHE A 12 -7.96 22.23 -9.67
CA PHE A 12 -6.65 22.19 -10.30
C PHE A 12 -5.97 20.81 -10.08
N PHE A 13 -5.93 20.34 -8.83
CA PHE A 13 -5.36 19.02 -8.52
C PHE A 13 -6.22 17.86 -9.05
N ALA A 14 -7.53 18.04 -9.21
CA ALA A 14 -8.36 17.03 -9.85
C ALA A 14 -7.98 16.82 -11.33
N VAL A 15 -7.65 17.90 -12.06
CA VAL A 15 -7.14 17.79 -13.45
C VAL A 15 -5.76 17.14 -13.48
N ILE A 16 -4.83 17.60 -12.62
CA ILE A 16 -3.47 17.03 -12.59
C ILE A 16 -3.48 15.53 -12.24
N SER A 17 -4.37 15.11 -11.32
CA SER A 17 -4.48 13.70 -10.94
C SER A 17 -4.87 12.78 -12.11
N PHE A 18 -5.47 13.32 -13.17
CA PHE A 18 -5.72 12.57 -14.39
C PHE A 18 -4.43 12.22 -15.12
N VAL A 19 -3.56 13.22 -15.34
CA VAL A 19 -2.26 13.05 -15.99
C VAL A 19 -1.39 12.08 -15.18
N ILE A 20 -1.36 12.26 -13.85
CA ILE A 20 -0.63 11.37 -12.95
C ILE A 20 -1.19 9.94 -12.96
N GLY A 21 -2.52 9.80 -12.93
CA GLY A 21 -3.18 8.49 -12.97
C GLY A 21 -2.95 7.75 -14.28
N TYR A 22 -2.96 8.46 -15.41
CA TYR A 22 -2.63 7.91 -16.72
C TYR A 22 -1.17 7.46 -16.77
N PHE A 23 -0.25 8.32 -16.32
CA PHE A 23 1.17 7.97 -16.26
C PHE A 23 1.42 6.75 -15.38
N TYR A 24 0.83 6.72 -14.19
CA TYR A 24 0.96 5.58 -13.27
C TYR A 24 0.42 4.28 -13.86
N LEU A 25 -0.78 4.32 -14.45
CA LEU A 25 -1.39 3.11 -15.00
C LEU A 25 -0.58 2.57 -16.17
N LYS A 26 -0.34 3.41 -17.19
CA LYS A 26 0.31 2.98 -18.43
C LYS A 26 1.77 2.62 -18.17
N HIS A 27 2.53 3.54 -17.61
CA HIS A 27 3.98 3.41 -17.55
C HIS A 27 4.44 2.62 -16.32
N VAL A 28 3.81 2.76 -15.16
CA VAL A 28 4.29 2.14 -13.91
C VAL A 28 3.57 0.81 -13.59
N LEU A 29 2.27 0.69 -13.84
CA LEU A 29 1.49 -0.49 -13.46
C LEU A 29 1.41 -1.53 -14.58
N ILE A 30 1.18 -1.11 -15.82
CA ILE A 30 1.02 -2.04 -16.94
C ILE A 30 2.39 -2.36 -17.56
N ASN A 31 3.06 -1.37 -18.14
CA ASN A 31 4.34 -1.61 -18.83
C ASN A 31 5.41 -2.17 -17.87
N ASP A 32 5.56 -1.52 -16.72
CA ASP A 32 6.61 -1.83 -15.75
C ASP A 32 6.27 -3.06 -14.88
N PHE A 33 5.04 -3.16 -14.37
CA PHE A 33 4.67 -4.21 -13.40
C PHE A 33 3.97 -5.44 -14.00
N LEU A 34 3.04 -5.30 -14.95
CA LEU A 34 2.29 -6.45 -15.51
C LEU A 34 2.94 -7.08 -16.73
N GLU A 35 3.47 -6.28 -17.64
CA GLU A 35 4.11 -6.75 -18.88
C GLU A 35 5.56 -7.17 -18.65
N GLY A 36 6.11 -6.86 -17.47
CA GLY A 36 7.46 -7.29 -17.08
C GLY A 36 8.57 -6.61 -17.89
N ASN A 37 8.35 -5.42 -18.46
CA ASN A 37 9.36 -4.71 -19.24
C ASN A 37 10.59 -4.24 -18.41
N TYR A 38 10.61 -4.47 -17.09
CA TYR A 38 11.83 -4.40 -16.28
C TYR A 38 12.82 -5.54 -16.55
N ILE A 39 12.34 -6.65 -17.12
CA ILE A 39 13.10 -7.85 -17.42
C ILE A 39 13.62 -7.76 -18.86
N GLY A 40 14.67 -6.97 -19.06
CA GLY A 40 15.58 -7.20 -20.20
C GLY A 40 15.56 -6.25 -21.39
N HIS A 41 14.87 -5.10 -21.39
CA HIS A 41 15.01 -4.12 -22.49
C HIS A 41 15.41 -2.71 -22.01
N GLU A 42 16.38 -2.11 -22.72
CA GLU A 42 17.01 -0.80 -22.47
C GLU A 42 16.04 0.41 -22.51
N TYR A 43 14.75 0.17 -22.76
CA TYR A 43 13.78 1.22 -23.01
C TYR A 43 12.91 1.47 -21.76
N ILE A 44 13.44 2.38 -20.95
CA ILE A 44 12.77 3.28 -19.98
C ILE A 44 12.69 2.80 -18.53
N LYS A 45 13.85 2.78 -17.87
CA LYS A 45 14.01 2.62 -16.41
C LYS A 45 13.54 3.83 -15.57
N TRP A 46 13.11 4.93 -16.21
CA TRP A 46 12.85 6.21 -15.54
C TRP A 46 11.40 6.42 -15.08
N HIS A 47 10.47 5.52 -15.42
CA HIS A 47 9.06 5.73 -15.11
C HIS A 47 8.77 5.76 -13.60
N VAL A 48 9.31 4.79 -12.85
CA VAL A 48 9.14 4.70 -11.39
C VAL A 48 9.66 5.93 -10.65
N PRO A 49 10.93 6.39 -10.83
CA PRO A 49 11.41 7.60 -10.16
C PRO A 49 10.68 8.86 -10.64
N PHE A 50 10.33 8.96 -11.93
CA PHE A 50 9.57 10.09 -12.43
C PHE A 50 8.19 10.18 -11.78
N PHE A 51 7.45 9.07 -11.69
CA PHE A 51 6.18 9.02 -10.98
C PHE A 51 6.34 9.37 -9.51
N ALA A 52 7.35 8.83 -8.83
CA ALA A 52 7.58 9.11 -7.41
C ALA A 52 7.77 10.62 -7.17
N VAL A 53 8.63 11.27 -7.94
CA VAL A 53 8.86 12.73 -7.85
C VAL A 53 7.59 13.50 -8.18
N LEU A 54 6.90 13.13 -9.26
CA LEU A 54 5.66 13.78 -9.69
C LEU A 54 4.56 13.67 -8.63
N PHE A 55 4.41 12.50 -8.00
CA PHE A 55 3.38 12.25 -7.00
C PHE A 55 3.72 12.88 -5.63
N ILE A 56 5.00 12.94 -5.26
CA ILE A 56 5.46 13.72 -4.08
C ILE A 56 5.18 15.21 -4.31
N ALA A 57 5.53 15.75 -5.48
CA ALA A 57 5.26 17.15 -5.83
C ALA A 57 3.76 17.46 -5.85
N PHE A 58 2.94 16.55 -6.38
CA PHE A 58 1.48 16.62 -6.32
C PHE A 58 0.98 16.68 -4.87
N THR A 59 1.47 15.78 -4.01
CA THR A 59 1.05 15.68 -2.60
C THR A 59 1.46 16.93 -1.80
N GLU A 60 2.72 17.37 -1.92
CA GLU A 60 3.23 18.55 -1.22
C GLU A 60 2.58 19.84 -1.75
N GLY A 61 2.43 19.98 -3.07
CA GLY A 61 1.77 21.12 -3.68
C GLY A 61 0.32 21.25 -3.21
N PHE A 62 -0.41 20.13 -3.14
CA PHE A 62 -1.79 20.13 -2.68
C PHE A 62 -1.87 20.49 -1.19
N ALA A 63 -1.02 19.90 -0.35
CA ALA A 63 -0.94 20.23 1.07
C ALA A 63 -0.58 21.71 1.30
N TYR A 64 0.39 22.25 0.56
CA TYR A 64 0.84 23.63 0.67
C TYR A 64 -0.26 24.63 0.27
N LEU A 65 -0.90 24.42 -0.89
CA LEU A 65 -1.96 25.31 -1.39
C LEU A 65 -3.24 25.25 -0.54
N MET A 66 -3.49 24.14 0.14
CA MET A 66 -4.54 24.01 1.15
C MET A 66 -4.13 24.56 2.53
N GLY A 67 -2.93 25.13 2.65
CA GLY A 67 -2.43 25.73 3.88
C GLY A 67 -2.06 24.73 4.98
N ASN A 68 -1.87 23.45 4.63
CA ASN A 68 -1.35 22.38 5.50
C ASN A 68 0.18 22.29 5.39
N THR A 69 0.87 23.34 5.87
CA THR A 69 2.32 23.46 5.81
C THR A 69 3.00 22.71 6.95
N TYR A 70 4.28 22.36 6.78
CA TYR A 70 5.08 21.72 7.83
C TYR A 70 5.20 22.56 9.11
N ALA A 71 5.13 23.89 9.00
CA ALA A 71 5.10 24.79 10.17
C ALA A 71 3.86 24.53 11.04
N LYS A 72 2.66 24.53 10.45
CA LYS A 72 1.41 24.17 11.16
C LYS A 72 1.42 22.73 11.64
N PHE A 73 2.04 21.83 10.87
CA PHE A 73 2.20 20.43 11.25
C PHE A 73 3.03 20.27 12.53
N LYS A 74 4.12 21.05 12.63
CA LYS A 74 4.98 21.14 13.82
C LYS A 74 4.28 21.80 15.00
N GLU A 75 3.55 22.89 14.77
CA GLU A 75 2.72 23.56 15.79
C GLU A 75 1.64 22.61 16.37
N ALA A 76 1.08 21.73 15.54
CA ALA A 76 0.14 20.70 15.95
C ALA A 76 0.79 19.49 16.67
N GLY A 77 2.09 19.57 17.01
CA GLY A 77 2.83 18.54 17.72
C GLY A 77 3.07 17.26 16.92
N ARG A 78 2.98 17.32 15.57
CA ARG A 78 3.12 16.16 14.70
C ARG A 78 4.57 15.99 14.22
N SER A 79 4.95 14.75 13.90
CA SER A 79 6.29 14.44 13.41
C SER A 79 6.47 14.94 11.97
N VAL A 80 7.39 15.88 11.77
CA VAL A 80 7.83 16.34 10.44
C VAL A 80 8.91 15.41 9.86
N ILE A 81 9.64 14.73 10.73
CA ILE A 81 10.78 13.87 10.37
C ILE A 81 10.28 12.58 9.70
N GLU A 82 9.16 12.02 10.17
CA GLU A 82 8.60 10.78 9.66
C GLU A 82 8.26 10.83 8.16
N PRO A 83 7.48 11.80 7.66
CA PRO A 83 7.24 11.93 6.22
C PRO A 83 8.52 12.24 5.42
N ALA A 84 9.52 12.92 6.00
CA ALA A 84 10.80 13.16 5.33
C ALA A 84 11.62 11.87 5.15
N ILE A 85 11.66 10.99 6.16
CA ILE A 85 12.29 9.67 6.06
C ILE A 85 11.58 8.83 4.98
N LEU A 86 10.25 8.86 4.94
CA LEU A 86 9.48 8.12 3.95
C LEU A 86 9.71 8.65 2.53
N ILE A 87 9.80 9.96 2.33
CA ILE A 87 10.23 10.55 1.03
C ILE A 87 11.61 10.01 0.64
N GLY A 88 12.56 10.01 1.57
CA GLY A 88 13.89 9.45 1.33
C GLY A 88 13.84 7.98 0.89
N CYS A 89 13.01 7.17 1.57
CA CYS A 89 12.80 5.77 1.21
C CYS A 89 12.19 5.62 -0.19
N ILE A 90 11.16 6.40 -0.52
CA ILE A 90 10.52 6.39 -1.85
C ILE A 90 11.56 6.71 -2.92
N ILE A 91 12.36 7.75 -2.74
CA ILE A 91 13.39 8.16 -3.71
C ILE A 91 14.44 7.06 -3.87
N ILE A 92 14.98 6.55 -2.77
CA ILE A 92 15.99 5.48 -2.80
C ILE A 92 15.45 4.24 -3.51
N GLN A 93 14.26 3.77 -3.16
CA GLN A 93 13.63 2.61 -3.79
C GLN A 93 13.37 2.85 -5.28
N SER A 94 12.94 4.06 -5.66
CA SER A 94 12.64 4.40 -7.06
C SER A 94 13.90 4.52 -7.90
N VAL A 95 14.98 5.11 -7.35
CA VAL A 95 16.28 5.20 -7.99
C VAL A 95 16.91 3.81 -8.11
N ALA A 96 16.80 2.98 -7.07
CA ALA A 96 17.27 1.61 -7.12
C ALA A 96 16.53 0.78 -8.20
N ALA A 97 15.20 0.92 -8.31
CA ALA A 97 14.44 0.34 -9.41
C ALA A 97 14.89 0.86 -10.79
N CYS A 98 15.28 2.14 -10.89
CA CYS A 98 15.82 2.71 -12.13
C CYS A 98 17.23 2.20 -12.48
N ILE A 99 18.08 1.93 -11.49
CA ILE A 99 19.46 1.50 -11.73
C ILE A 99 19.48 -0.01 -12.00
N TYR A 100 18.91 -0.78 -11.08
CA TYR A 100 19.02 -2.23 -11.03
C TYR A 100 17.82 -2.97 -11.61
N GLY A 101 16.70 -2.26 -11.85
CA GLY A 101 15.42 -2.89 -12.13
C GLY A 101 14.73 -3.41 -10.87
N LEU A 102 13.54 -3.99 -11.05
CA LEU A 102 12.93 -4.80 -10.01
C LEU A 102 13.60 -6.18 -10.00
N HIS A 103 13.90 -6.73 -8.83
CA HIS A 103 14.56 -8.03 -8.75
C HIS A 103 13.64 -9.17 -9.17
N ASP A 104 14.00 -9.94 -10.20
CA ASP A 104 13.19 -11.04 -10.77
C ASP A 104 12.62 -12.02 -9.73
N ALA A 105 13.37 -12.31 -8.67
CA ALA A 105 12.94 -13.30 -7.69
C ALA A 105 11.79 -12.83 -6.78
N TRP A 106 11.55 -11.51 -6.69
CA TRP A 106 10.66 -10.89 -5.71
C TRP A 106 10.09 -9.52 -6.13
N TRP A 107 10.09 -9.23 -7.43
CA TRP A 107 9.65 -7.97 -8.04
C TRP A 107 8.26 -7.54 -7.56
N PHE A 108 7.33 -8.50 -7.42
CA PHE A 108 5.97 -8.25 -6.96
C PHE A 108 5.97 -7.65 -5.55
N TYR A 109 6.71 -8.26 -4.62
CA TYR A 109 6.82 -7.78 -3.25
C TYR A 109 7.51 -6.42 -3.20
N GLN A 110 8.54 -6.22 -4.04
CA GLN A 110 9.26 -4.96 -4.13
C GLN A 110 8.34 -3.81 -4.57
N PHE A 111 7.54 -4.03 -5.62
CA PHE A 111 6.55 -3.07 -6.08
C PHE A 111 5.48 -2.79 -5.01
N CYS A 112 4.93 -3.83 -4.38
CA CYS A 112 3.92 -3.66 -3.32
C CYS A 112 4.46 -2.84 -2.14
N ILE A 113 5.69 -3.10 -1.69
CA ILE A 113 6.31 -2.36 -0.57
C ILE A 113 6.61 -0.92 -0.98
N TRP A 114 7.06 -0.68 -2.21
CA TRP A 114 7.27 0.67 -2.74
C TRP A 114 5.96 1.46 -2.79
N HIS A 115 4.91 0.89 -3.37
CA HIS A 115 3.59 1.50 -3.42
C HIS A 115 3.03 1.75 -2.01
N PHE A 116 3.22 0.79 -1.11
CA PHE A 116 2.85 0.93 0.29
C PHE A 116 3.58 2.09 0.97
N THR A 117 4.88 2.26 0.72
CA THR A 117 5.68 3.37 1.26
C THR A 117 5.13 4.71 0.79
N ILE A 118 4.67 4.81 -0.47
CA ILE A 118 4.01 6.00 -1.02
C ILE A 118 2.70 6.30 -0.29
N VAL A 119 1.83 5.31 -0.16
CA VAL A 119 0.55 5.47 0.55
C VAL A 119 0.79 5.91 1.99
N TYR A 120 1.73 5.26 2.66
CA TYR A 120 2.06 5.54 4.05
C TYR A 120 2.67 6.94 4.24
N TYR A 121 3.50 7.40 3.29
CA TYR A 121 3.95 8.78 3.22
C TYR A 121 2.78 9.77 3.14
N VAL A 122 1.78 9.54 2.27
CA VAL A 122 0.62 10.44 2.16
C VAL A 122 -0.13 10.51 3.49
N LEU A 123 -0.38 9.38 4.14
CA LEU A 123 -1.05 9.36 5.45
C LEU A 123 -0.27 10.10 6.53
N SER A 124 1.05 9.90 6.57
CA SER A 124 1.95 10.57 7.51
C SER A 124 2.01 12.07 7.25
N ARG A 125 2.12 12.49 5.98
CA ARG A 125 2.19 13.89 5.56
C ARG A 125 0.91 14.68 5.81
N MET A 126 -0.24 14.03 5.62
CA MET A 126 -1.56 14.61 5.91
C MET A 126 -1.91 14.50 7.41
N GLY A 127 -1.17 13.68 8.15
CA GLY A 127 -1.35 13.43 9.58
C GLY A 127 -2.71 12.84 9.91
N VAL A 128 -3.12 11.88 9.08
CA VAL A 128 -4.37 11.11 9.22
C VAL A 128 -4.16 9.72 9.83
N LEU A 129 -2.91 9.39 10.17
CA LEU A 129 -2.56 8.18 10.94
C LEU A 129 -3.39 8.10 12.22
N VAL A 130 -3.92 6.92 12.53
CA VAL A 130 -4.84 6.67 13.66
C VAL A 130 -4.25 7.19 14.98
N ALA A 131 -3.00 6.84 15.26
CA ALA A 131 -2.29 7.25 16.47
C ALA A 131 -1.64 8.64 16.34
N GLY A 132 -1.90 9.39 15.25
CA GLY A 132 -1.25 10.67 14.92
C GLY A 132 0.22 10.55 14.48
N ARG A 133 0.81 9.36 14.59
CA ARG A 133 2.16 8.95 14.19
C ARG A 133 2.13 7.46 13.82
N SER A 134 3.20 6.95 13.21
CA SER A 134 3.32 5.50 13.02
C SER A 134 3.16 4.75 14.35
N GLY A 135 2.23 3.81 14.41
CA GLY A 135 1.80 3.21 15.67
C GLY A 135 1.43 1.74 15.56
N ILE A 136 0.96 1.17 16.67
CA ILE A 136 0.54 -0.23 16.73
C ILE A 136 -0.64 -0.54 15.79
N PHE A 137 -1.44 0.49 15.46
CA PHE A 137 -2.53 0.43 14.49
C PHE A 137 -2.05 0.54 13.03
N PHE A 138 -0.76 0.35 12.77
CA PHE A 138 -0.20 0.36 11.42
C PHE A 138 -0.95 -0.54 10.41
N PRO A 139 -1.41 -1.77 10.75
CA PRO A 139 -2.22 -2.56 9.81
C PRO A 139 -3.55 -1.89 9.45
N LEU A 140 -4.16 -1.17 10.40
CA LEU A 140 -5.37 -0.39 10.15
C LEU A 140 -5.06 0.86 9.31
N ASP A 141 -3.96 1.55 9.59
CA ASP A 141 -3.48 2.66 8.75
C ASP A 141 -3.22 2.20 7.32
N ALA A 142 -2.60 1.03 7.15
CA ALA A 142 -2.35 0.40 5.86
C ALA A 142 -3.65 0.15 5.09
N PHE A 143 -4.63 -0.48 5.73
CA PHE A 143 -5.95 -0.71 5.14
C PHE A 143 -6.67 0.61 4.82
N ARG A 144 -6.59 1.60 5.71
CA ARG A 144 -7.20 2.92 5.49
C ARG A 144 -6.59 3.64 4.30
N GLY A 145 -5.27 3.62 4.16
CA GLY A 145 -4.57 4.26 3.05
C GLY A 145 -4.78 3.55 1.72
N MET A 146 -4.75 2.23 1.69
CA MET A 146 -4.88 1.49 0.44
C MET A 146 -6.34 1.39 -0.04
N VAL A 147 -7.29 1.29 0.90
CA VAL A 147 -8.69 0.98 0.59
C VAL A 147 -9.63 2.05 1.12
N ALA A 148 -9.74 2.23 2.43
CA ALA A 148 -10.87 2.98 2.99
C ALA A 148 -10.93 4.45 2.53
N ILE A 149 -9.81 5.17 2.56
CA ILE A 149 -9.75 6.60 2.22
C ILE A 149 -9.91 6.82 0.71
N PRO A 150 -9.15 6.15 -0.18
CA PRO A 150 -9.28 6.35 -1.62
C PRO A 150 -10.69 6.00 -2.14
N PHE A 151 -11.26 4.87 -1.71
CA PHE A 151 -12.56 4.41 -2.22
C PHE A 151 -13.74 5.18 -1.64
N SER A 152 -13.71 5.58 -0.36
CA SER A 152 -14.75 6.46 0.19
C SER A 152 -14.77 7.84 -0.48
N ASN A 153 -13.63 8.27 -1.01
CA ASN A 153 -13.45 9.56 -1.66
C ASN A 153 -13.32 9.46 -3.19
N PHE A 154 -13.66 8.32 -3.77
CA PHE A 154 -13.45 8.02 -5.18
C PHE A 154 -14.19 8.99 -6.12
N ILE A 155 -15.38 9.43 -5.69
CA ILE A 155 -16.23 10.36 -6.45
C ILE A 155 -15.86 11.82 -6.17
N LEU A 156 -14.99 12.12 -5.19
CA LEU A 156 -14.60 13.51 -4.87
C LEU A 156 -14.00 14.23 -6.09
N ARG A 157 -13.23 13.51 -6.92
CA ARG A 157 -12.62 14.09 -8.11
C ARG A 157 -13.70 14.63 -9.07
N ALA A 158 -14.70 13.81 -9.38
CA ALA A 158 -15.82 14.20 -10.22
C ALA A 158 -16.67 15.32 -9.57
N GLN A 159 -16.97 15.20 -8.27
CA GLN A 159 -17.72 16.23 -7.55
C GLN A 159 -17.05 17.59 -7.60
N LYS A 160 -15.72 17.66 -7.45
CA LYS A 160 -14.97 18.91 -7.44
C LYS A 160 -14.80 19.49 -8.85
N LEU A 161 -14.59 18.65 -9.87
CA LEU A 161 -14.52 19.09 -11.27
C LEU A 161 -15.85 19.68 -11.74
N PHE A 162 -16.96 18.99 -11.49
CA PHE A 162 -18.29 19.38 -11.96
C PHE A 162 -19.07 20.28 -10.99
N ALA A 163 -18.51 20.62 -9.82
CA ALA A 163 -19.10 21.61 -8.93
C ALA A 163 -19.15 22.97 -9.64
N ARG A 164 -20.36 23.46 -9.93
CA ARG A 164 -20.58 24.82 -10.44
C ARG A 164 -20.03 25.79 -9.40
N THR A 165 -19.07 26.63 -9.76
CA THR A 165 -18.50 27.64 -8.86
C THR A 165 -19.55 28.75 -8.68
N SER A 166 -20.59 28.51 -7.88
CA SER A 166 -21.54 29.56 -7.54
C SER A 166 -20.88 30.49 -6.54
N HIS A 167 -20.46 31.65 -7.01
CA HIS A 167 -20.19 32.80 -6.16
C HIS A 167 -21.51 33.25 -5.55
N THR A 168 -21.88 32.68 -4.39
CA THR A 168 -22.76 33.36 -3.44
C THR A 168 -22.68 32.67 -2.10
N SER A 169 -22.04 33.35 -1.15
CA SER A 169 -22.39 33.23 0.26
C SER A 169 -23.88 33.45 0.40
N VAL A 170 -24.60 32.47 0.96
CA VAL A 170 -25.53 32.64 2.08
C VAL A 170 -26.00 31.24 2.45
N ARG A 171 -25.85 30.97 3.74
CA ARG A 171 -26.31 29.79 4.44
C ARG A 171 -27.84 29.74 4.36
N THR A 172 -28.39 28.90 3.50
CA THR A 172 -29.80 28.53 3.60
C THR A 172 -29.91 27.01 3.56
N LYS A 173 -30.26 26.44 4.71
CA LYS A 173 -30.84 25.09 4.82
C LYS A 173 -32.12 25.10 3.98
N VAL A 174 -32.05 24.63 2.74
CA VAL A 174 -33.23 24.20 2.01
C VAL A 174 -32.90 22.82 1.46
N LYS A 175 -33.56 21.80 2.02
CA LYS A 175 -33.73 20.50 1.38
C LYS A 175 -34.26 20.77 -0.02
N LYS A 176 -33.41 20.64 -1.05
CA LYS A 176 -33.86 20.55 -2.43
C LYS A 176 -33.27 19.27 -3.01
N GLN A 177 -34.08 18.23 -2.89
CA GLN A 177 -34.00 16.98 -3.62
C GLN A 177 -34.14 17.35 -5.09
N ILE A 178 -33.02 17.47 -5.79
CA ILE A 178 -32.99 17.52 -7.26
C ILE A 178 -32.15 16.32 -7.67
N ALA A 179 -32.81 15.43 -8.42
CA ALA A 179 -32.38 14.09 -8.77
C ALA A 179 -30.99 14.08 -9.41
N LYS A 180 -30.05 13.41 -8.76
CA LYS A 180 -28.75 13.01 -9.34
C LYS A 180 -28.86 11.74 -10.19
N THR A 181 -30.07 11.36 -10.58
CA THR A 181 -30.35 10.06 -11.20
C THR A 181 -30.54 10.18 -12.72
N ASP A 182 -30.80 11.37 -13.27
CA ASP A 182 -31.23 11.45 -14.67
C ASP A 182 -30.06 11.52 -15.66
N ILE A 183 -28.93 12.16 -15.34
CA ILE A 183 -27.80 12.27 -16.29
C ILE A 183 -27.10 10.92 -16.50
N GLY A 184 -26.95 10.13 -15.42
CA GLY A 184 -26.36 8.79 -15.49
C GLY A 184 -27.27 7.81 -16.26
N ILE A 185 -28.58 7.90 -16.04
CA ILE A 185 -29.57 7.10 -16.78
C ILE A 185 -29.61 7.51 -18.25
N ILE A 186 -29.52 8.81 -18.58
CA ILE A 186 -29.52 9.29 -19.97
C ILE A 186 -28.29 8.78 -20.74
N ILE A 187 -27.10 8.81 -20.14
CA ILE A 187 -25.88 8.33 -20.81
C ILE A 187 -25.94 6.82 -21.02
N VAL A 188 -26.36 6.07 -19.99
CA VAL A 188 -26.54 4.62 -20.08
C VAL A 188 -27.63 4.25 -21.09
N SER A 189 -28.74 5.00 -21.15
CA SER A 189 -29.82 4.77 -22.11
C SER A 189 -29.38 5.08 -23.55
N VAL A 190 -28.53 6.10 -23.77
CA VAL A 190 -27.98 6.42 -25.09
C VAL A 190 -27.02 5.34 -25.56
N ILE A 191 -26.16 4.81 -24.69
CA ILE A 191 -25.23 3.73 -25.02
C ILE A 191 -26.01 2.45 -25.35
N ILE A 192 -27.00 2.09 -24.52
CA ILE A 192 -27.86 0.93 -24.77
C ILE A 192 -28.63 1.11 -26.08
N ALA A 193 -29.19 2.30 -26.34
CA ALA A 193 -29.89 2.59 -27.58
C ALA A 193 -28.98 2.44 -28.81
N LEU A 194 -27.73 2.92 -28.75
CA LEU A 194 -26.77 2.78 -29.85
C LEU A 194 -26.40 1.32 -30.11
N VAL A 195 -26.19 0.51 -29.07
CA VAL A 195 -25.90 -0.93 -29.20
C VAL A 195 -27.10 -1.69 -29.78
N VAL A 196 -28.31 -1.40 -29.28
CA VAL A 196 -29.55 -2.01 -29.76
C VAL A 196 -29.85 -1.60 -31.20
N CYS A 197 -29.66 -0.33 -31.56
CA CYS A 197 -29.81 0.15 -32.93
C CYS A 197 -28.77 -0.48 -33.86
N GLY A 198 -27.51 -0.61 -33.44
CA GLY A 198 -26.47 -1.28 -34.22
C GLY A 198 -26.78 -2.75 -34.48
N TYR A 199 -27.23 -3.47 -33.44
CA TYR A 199 -27.65 -4.86 -33.57
C TYR A 199 -28.91 -5.02 -34.44
N ALA A 200 -29.92 -4.15 -34.27
CA ALA A 200 -31.11 -4.14 -35.13
C ALA A 200 -30.76 -3.84 -36.59
N PHE A 201 -29.84 -2.90 -36.82
CA PHE A 201 -29.35 -2.56 -38.15
C PHE A 201 -28.63 -3.74 -38.81
N SER A 202 -27.81 -4.50 -38.06
CA SER A 202 -27.15 -5.70 -38.59
C SER A 202 -28.13 -6.84 -38.91
N GLN A 203 -29.22 -6.97 -38.16
CA GLN A 203 -30.29 -7.94 -38.43
C GLN A 203 -31.12 -7.53 -39.66
N LEU A 204 -31.42 -6.25 -39.82
CA LEU A 204 -32.23 -5.72 -40.94
C LEU A 204 -31.52 -5.80 -42.30
N ILE A 205 -30.18 -5.68 -42.32
CA ILE A 205 -29.36 -5.90 -43.53
C ILE A 205 -29.53 -7.34 -44.06
N GLY A 206 -29.69 -8.32 -43.17
CA GLY A 206 -29.88 -9.72 -43.54
C GLY A 206 -31.28 -10.09 -44.07
N VAL A 207 -32.24 -9.15 -44.04
CA VAL A 207 -33.66 -9.43 -44.33
C VAL A 207 -34.14 -8.81 -45.65
N SER A 208 -33.48 -7.77 -46.18
CA SER A 208 -33.84 -7.24 -47.51
C SER A 208 -32.64 -6.71 -48.30
N GLU A 209 -32.59 -7.07 -49.58
CA GLU A 209 -31.53 -6.67 -50.52
C GLU A 209 -31.49 -5.15 -50.76
N THR A 210 -32.63 -4.47 -50.71
CA THR A 210 -32.75 -3.00 -50.85
C THR A 210 -32.15 -2.25 -49.65
N PHE A 211 -32.26 -2.79 -48.43
CA PHE A 211 -31.66 -2.18 -47.23
C PHE A 211 -30.16 -2.48 -47.13
N ALA A 212 -29.71 -3.63 -47.66
CA ALA A 212 -28.30 -3.96 -47.78
C ALA A 212 -27.54 -2.98 -48.70
N ALA A 213 -28.15 -2.56 -49.82
CA ALA A 213 -27.56 -1.55 -50.70
C ALA A 213 -27.39 -0.18 -50.02
N LEU A 214 -28.36 0.22 -49.17
CA LEU A 214 -28.31 1.46 -48.40
C LEU A 214 -27.24 1.40 -47.28
N GLY A 215 -27.14 0.25 -46.61
CA GLY A 215 -26.09 -0.04 -45.63
C GLY A 215 -24.70 -0.02 -46.24
N ASN A 216 -24.52 -0.60 -47.43
CA ASN A 216 -23.25 -0.57 -48.17
C ASN A 216 -22.87 0.84 -48.62
N GLY A 217 -23.84 1.68 -48.98
CA GLY A 217 -23.61 3.09 -49.32
C GLY A 217 -23.17 3.94 -48.11
N ILE A 218 -23.76 3.73 -46.93
CA ILE A 218 -23.37 4.39 -45.69
C ILE A 218 -21.99 3.91 -45.24
N THR A 219 -21.72 2.61 -45.26
CA THR A 219 -20.41 2.04 -44.92
C THR A 219 -19.33 2.53 -45.88
N SER A 220 -19.62 2.59 -47.18
CA SER A 220 -18.69 3.12 -48.18
C SER A 220 -18.44 4.62 -47.99
N PHE A 221 -19.46 5.40 -47.64
CA PHE A 221 -19.32 6.82 -47.29
C PHE A 221 -18.50 7.03 -46.01
N MET A 222 -18.69 6.18 -44.99
CA MET A 222 -17.88 6.22 -43.77
C MET A 222 -16.43 5.80 -44.02
N VAL A 223 -16.21 4.74 -44.79
CA VAL A 223 -14.87 4.31 -45.20
C VAL A 223 -14.19 5.42 -45.99
N ASN A 224 -14.85 6.04 -46.98
CA ASN A 224 -14.24 7.10 -47.79
C ASN A 224 -13.93 8.41 -47.02
N ILE A 225 -14.61 8.66 -45.89
CA ILE A 225 -14.26 9.75 -44.96
C ILE A 225 -13.06 9.38 -44.07
N ILE A 226 -12.80 8.08 -43.88
CA ILE A 226 -11.77 7.51 -42.98
C ILE A 226 -10.53 7.02 -43.78
N SER A 227 -10.61 6.90 -45.11
CA SER A 227 -9.54 6.44 -46.03
C SER A 227 -8.39 7.44 -46.22
N ILE A 228 -7.75 7.83 -45.14
CA ILE A 228 -6.34 8.19 -45.15
C ILE A 228 -5.70 7.11 -44.29
N ASP A 229 -4.90 6.20 -44.86
CA ASP A 229 -4.34 5.03 -44.15
C ASP A 229 -3.60 5.40 -42.83
N THR A 230 -3.21 6.67 -42.68
CA THR A 230 -2.64 7.25 -41.46
C THR A 230 -3.66 7.45 -40.33
N ILE A 231 -4.95 7.64 -40.65
CA ILE A 231 -6.05 7.85 -39.69
C ILE A 231 -6.60 6.52 -39.20
N SER A 232 -6.67 5.48 -40.05
CA SER A 232 -7.07 4.13 -39.61
C SER A 232 -6.07 3.57 -38.61
N ASP A 233 -4.77 3.64 -38.88
CA ASP A 233 -3.74 3.16 -37.94
C ASP A 233 -3.71 4.01 -36.65
N LEU A 234 -3.95 5.32 -36.76
CA LEU A 234 -4.07 6.21 -35.61
C LEU A 234 -5.33 5.90 -34.78
N ILE A 235 -6.46 5.62 -35.41
CA ILE A 235 -7.72 5.25 -34.75
C ILE A 235 -7.59 3.86 -34.12
N TYR A 236 -7.00 2.88 -34.80
CA TYR A 236 -6.75 1.55 -34.24
C TYR A 236 -5.80 1.63 -33.04
N SER A 237 -4.66 2.31 -33.14
CA SER A 237 -3.77 2.53 -31.98
C SER A 237 -4.43 3.37 -30.87
N PHE A 238 -5.26 4.34 -31.24
CA PHE A 238 -6.02 5.16 -30.30
C PHE A 238 -7.08 4.34 -29.55
N PHE A 239 -7.77 3.40 -30.20
CA PHE A 239 -8.81 2.57 -29.58
C PHE A 239 -8.28 1.31 -28.90
N ASP A 240 -7.16 0.74 -29.37
CA ASP A 240 -6.59 -0.51 -28.85
C ASP A 240 -5.64 -0.27 -27.67
N ASP A 241 -4.82 0.77 -27.72
CA ASP A 241 -3.94 1.12 -26.59
C ASP A 241 -4.48 2.34 -25.82
N PHE A 242 -4.56 3.49 -26.48
CA PHE A 242 -4.76 4.75 -25.75
C PHE A 242 -6.12 4.82 -25.02
N PHE A 243 -7.20 4.37 -25.65
CA PHE A 243 -8.56 4.45 -25.13
C PHE A 243 -8.75 3.59 -23.87
N TRP A 244 -8.22 2.37 -23.87
CA TRP A 244 -8.28 1.50 -22.70
C TRP A 244 -7.42 2.03 -21.55
N TYR A 245 -6.18 2.47 -21.81
CA TYR A 245 -5.35 3.13 -20.80
C TYR A 245 -6.02 4.41 -20.28
N PHE A 246 -6.65 5.19 -21.16
CA PHE A 246 -7.38 6.39 -20.78
C PHE A 246 -8.57 6.05 -19.88
N LEU A 247 -9.40 5.07 -20.27
CA LEU A 247 -10.58 4.65 -19.53
C LEU A 247 -10.22 4.11 -18.14
N PHE A 248 -9.23 3.23 -18.04
CA PHE A 248 -8.78 2.65 -16.78
C PHE A 248 -7.96 3.64 -15.93
N SER A 249 -7.35 4.67 -16.53
CA SER A 249 -6.67 5.72 -15.76
C SER A 249 -7.64 6.61 -14.99
N ILE A 250 -8.92 6.64 -15.39
CA ILE A 250 -9.97 7.36 -14.66
C ILE A 250 -10.10 6.76 -13.24
N PRO A 251 -10.37 5.46 -13.03
CA PRO A 251 -10.35 4.83 -11.72
C PRO A 251 -9.07 5.07 -10.93
N VAL A 252 -7.90 4.91 -11.56
CA VAL A 252 -6.60 5.06 -10.90
C VAL A 252 -6.35 6.48 -10.43
N GLY A 253 -6.62 7.48 -11.27
CA GLY A 253 -6.50 8.88 -10.89
C GLY A 253 -7.55 9.29 -9.85
N CYS A 254 -8.76 8.69 -9.86
CA CYS A 254 -9.74 8.87 -8.79
C CYS A 254 -9.21 8.33 -7.45
N TRP A 255 -8.54 7.19 -7.48
CA TRP A 255 -7.93 6.58 -6.29
C TRP A 255 -6.79 7.45 -5.74
N LEU A 256 -5.84 7.88 -6.59
CA LEU A 256 -4.73 8.75 -6.20
C LEU A 256 -5.21 10.10 -5.65
N TYR A 257 -6.19 10.71 -6.33
CA TYR A 257 -6.81 11.94 -5.86
C TYR A 257 -7.58 11.74 -4.56
N GLY A 258 -8.37 10.66 -4.46
CA GLY A 258 -9.16 10.31 -3.28
C GLY A 258 -8.29 10.07 -2.05
N LEU A 259 -7.10 9.48 -2.23
CA LEU A 259 -6.11 9.32 -1.18
C LEU A 259 -5.65 10.67 -0.61
N VAL A 260 -5.21 11.59 -1.47
CA VAL A 260 -4.65 12.89 -1.06
C VAL A 260 -5.75 13.86 -0.60
N ALA A 261 -6.76 14.09 -1.43
CA ALA A 261 -7.88 14.99 -1.15
C ALA A 261 -8.75 14.49 0.01
N GLY A 262 -9.01 13.18 0.06
CA GLY A 262 -9.75 12.56 1.15
C GLY A 262 -9.02 12.73 2.47
N SER A 263 -7.71 12.49 2.51
CA SER A 263 -6.88 12.69 3.72
C SER A 263 -6.89 14.15 4.19
N LEU A 264 -6.87 15.14 3.29
CA LEU A 264 -6.99 16.56 3.64
C LEU A 264 -8.36 16.93 4.22
N GLY A 265 -9.42 16.28 3.74
CA GLY A 265 -10.80 16.53 4.18
C GLY A 265 -11.18 15.86 5.50
N MET A 266 -10.37 14.92 6.01
CA MET A 266 -10.65 14.24 7.27
C MET A 266 -10.47 15.20 8.44
N LYS A 267 -11.59 15.56 9.09
CA LYS A 267 -11.54 16.11 10.45
C LYS A 267 -11.10 15.00 11.39
N LYS A 268 -10.13 15.31 12.25
CA LYS A 268 -9.53 14.36 13.19
C LYS A 268 -10.56 13.96 14.24
N ASP A 269 -11.32 12.91 13.96
CA ASP A 269 -11.76 12.01 15.01
C ASP A 269 -10.58 11.09 15.27
N SER A 270 -9.60 11.58 16.04
CA SER A 270 -8.71 10.63 16.70
C SER A 270 -9.63 9.73 17.49
N VAL A 271 -9.66 8.46 17.14
CA VAL A 271 -10.07 7.45 18.10
C VAL A 271 -9.01 7.55 19.19
N THR A 272 -9.27 8.43 20.16
CA THR A 272 -8.49 8.54 21.37
C THR A 272 -8.48 7.14 21.96
N ASP A 273 -7.33 6.67 22.43
CA ASP A 273 -7.20 5.35 23.06
C ASP A 273 -8.34 5.09 24.08
N GLU A 274 -8.86 6.16 24.71
CA GLU A 274 -10.05 6.19 25.59
C GLU A 274 -11.39 5.70 24.99
N LYS A 275 -11.62 5.82 23.68
CA LYS A 275 -12.86 5.36 23.01
C LYS A 275 -12.79 3.88 22.63
N LEU A 276 -11.59 3.40 22.28
CA LEU A 276 -11.33 1.97 22.04
C LEU A 276 -11.31 1.19 23.37
N GLU A 277 -10.83 1.80 24.45
CA GLU A 277 -10.88 1.22 25.81
C GLU A 277 -12.32 1.09 26.35
N LYS A 278 -13.26 1.96 25.93
CA LYS A 278 -14.64 1.96 26.45
C LYS A 278 -15.58 0.94 25.82
N GLU A 279 -15.28 0.38 24.64
CA GLU A 279 -16.15 -0.60 23.96
C GLU A 279 -15.60 -2.03 23.93
N SER A 280 -14.62 -2.36 24.79
CA SER A 280 -14.05 -3.71 24.80
C SER A 280 -14.83 -4.66 25.72
N TYR A 281 -15.35 -5.74 25.13
CA TYR A 281 -15.98 -6.88 25.80
C TYR A 281 -14.96 -7.63 26.67
N HIS A 282 -14.75 -7.14 27.90
CA HIS A 282 -13.86 -7.75 28.89
C HIS A 282 -14.44 -9.06 29.47
N ARG A 283 -14.08 -10.22 28.91
CA ARG A 283 -14.34 -11.53 29.55
C ARG A 283 -13.31 -12.59 29.16
N LEU A 284 -12.12 -12.54 29.75
CA LEU A 284 -11.34 -13.76 30.00
C LEU A 284 -10.74 -13.74 31.42
N PRO A 285 -10.86 -14.83 32.20
CA PRO A 285 -10.18 -14.95 33.50
C PRO A 285 -8.67 -15.00 33.31
N SER A 286 -7.91 -14.24 34.10
CA SER A 286 -6.45 -14.11 34.01
C SER A 286 -5.71 -15.47 34.05
N TYR A 287 -6.27 -16.47 34.73
CA TYR A 287 -5.70 -17.82 34.87
C TYR A 287 -5.54 -18.58 33.54
N SER A 288 -6.45 -18.42 32.58
CA SER A 288 -6.37 -19.11 31.30
C SER A 288 -5.19 -18.63 30.44
N ALA A 289 -4.86 -17.33 30.52
CA ALA A 289 -3.71 -16.76 29.83
C ALA A 289 -2.38 -17.28 30.39
N TYR A 290 -2.28 -17.46 31.71
CA TYR A 290 -1.08 -18.02 32.35
C TYR A 290 -0.83 -19.48 31.93
N ILE A 291 -1.87 -20.31 31.86
CA ILE A 291 -1.74 -21.72 31.44
C ILE A 291 -1.30 -21.80 29.97
N ILE A 292 -1.93 -21.01 29.08
CA ILE A 292 -1.60 -21.02 27.65
C ILE A 292 -0.17 -20.56 27.42
N ILE A 293 0.21 -19.39 27.95
CA ILE A 293 1.54 -18.84 27.70
C ILE A 293 2.61 -19.67 28.42
N GLY A 294 2.33 -20.18 29.63
CA GLY A 294 3.23 -21.09 30.34
C GLY A 294 3.48 -22.39 29.57
N SER A 295 2.43 -23.02 29.03
CA SER A 295 2.55 -24.24 28.23
C SER A 295 3.38 -24.02 26.96
N VAL A 296 3.17 -22.89 26.28
CA VAL A 296 3.96 -22.50 25.10
C VAL A 296 5.44 -22.27 25.46
N CYS A 297 5.71 -21.62 26.60
CA CYS A 297 7.08 -21.41 27.06
C CYS A 297 7.83 -22.72 27.38
N VAL A 298 7.15 -23.71 27.97
CA VAL A 298 7.74 -25.04 28.22
C VAL A 298 8.09 -25.75 26.92
N LEU A 299 7.18 -25.72 25.93
CA LEU A 299 7.44 -26.30 24.61
C LEU A 299 8.63 -25.62 23.91
N TYR A 300 8.75 -24.30 24.01
CA TYR A 300 9.89 -23.56 23.48
C TYR A 300 11.19 -23.94 24.19
N ALA A 301 11.18 -24.07 25.51
CA ALA A 301 12.35 -24.50 26.26
C ALA A 301 12.85 -25.88 25.81
N ILE A 302 11.95 -26.86 25.67
CA ILE A 302 12.28 -28.22 25.20
C ILE A 302 12.91 -28.16 23.80
N PHE A 303 12.31 -27.39 22.88
CA PHE A 303 12.86 -27.23 21.53
C PHE A 303 14.26 -26.57 21.53
N PHE A 304 14.49 -25.56 22.36
CA PHE A 304 15.80 -24.91 22.40
C PHE A 304 16.89 -25.82 22.97
N VAL A 305 16.55 -26.69 23.92
CA VAL A 305 17.51 -27.69 24.42
C VAL A 305 17.92 -28.63 23.30
N SER A 306 16.98 -29.16 22.50
CA SER A 306 17.34 -30.03 21.36
C SER A 306 18.14 -29.28 20.29
N ALA A 307 17.71 -28.07 19.91
CA ALA A 307 18.41 -27.27 18.90
C ALA A 307 19.84 -26.88 19.34
N PHE A 308 20.04 -26.60 20.64
CA PHE A 308 21.37 -26.30 21.18
C PHE A 308 22.30 -27.52 21.13
N VAL A 309 21.77 -28.72 21.43
CA VAL A 309 22.54 -29.98 21.30
C VAL A 309 22.94 -30.21 19.84
N ASP A 310 22.04 -29.99 18.89
CA ASP A 310 22.34 -30.15 17.46
C ASP A 310 23.48 -29.21 17.00
N VAL A 311 23.43 -27.94 17.41
CA VAL A 311 24.50 -26.97 17.12
C VAL A 311 25.83 -27.38 17.76
N MET A 312 25.82 -27.77 19.03
CA MET A 312 27.04 -28.19 19.76
C MET A 312 27.64 -29.48 19.23
N SER A 313 26.82 -30.36 18.65
CA SER A 313 27.28 -31.60 18.02
C SER A 313 27.98 -31.39 16.68
N GLY A 314 28.05 -30.14 16.18
CA GLY A 314 28.77 -29.80 14.95
C GLY A 314 28.13 -30.42 13.69
N ASN A 315 26.86 -30.78 13.76
CA ASN A 315 26.10 -31.39 12.66
C ASN A 315 25.72 -30.32 11.63
N ILE A 316 26.73 -29.78 10.96
CA ILE A 316 26.56 -28.74 9.94
C ILE A 316 26.14 -29.44 8.64
N ALA A 317 25.07 -28.95 8.02
CA ALA A 317 24.55 -29.49 6.77
C ALA A 317 25.64 -29.68 5.72
N ALA A 318 26.00 -30.95 5.46
CA ALA A 318 27.09 -31.32 4.55
C ALA A 318 26.77 -31.04 3.07
N THR A 319 25.49 -30.83 2.74
CA THR A 319 25.03 -30.62 1.36
C THR A 319 24.12 -29.39 1.23
N ALA A 320 24.14 -28.75 0.06
CA ALA A 320 23.29 -27.58 -0.24
C ALA A 320 21.78 -27.83 -0.01
N PRO A 321 21.21 -29.00 -0.38
CA PRO A 321 19.79 -29.29 -0.15
C PRO A 321 19.42 -29.47 1.33
N GLN A 322 20.36 -29.92 2.17
CA GLN A 322 20.14 -30.03 3.62
C GLN A 322 20.16 -28.63 4.24
N ALA A 323 21.18 -27.82 3.94
CA ALA A 323 21.30 -26.45 4.45
C ALA A 323 20.09 -25.59 4.06
N SER A 324 19.61 -25.73 2.83
CA SER A 324 18.39 -25.03 2.38
C SER A 324 17.14 -25.49 3.13
N ARG A 325 16.98 -26.80 3.39
CA ARG A 325 15.81 -27.33 4.12
C ARG A 325 15.79 -26.84 5.56
N GLU A 326 16.94 -26.87 6.22
CA GLU A 326 17.09 -26.38 7.59
C GLU A 326 16.85 -24.87 7.67
N ALA A 327 17.49 -24.06 6.82
CA ALA A 327 17.31 -22.62 6.82
C ALA A 327 15.86 -22.19 6.54
N VAL A 328 15.21 -22.81 5.55
CA VAL A 328 13.79 -22.53 5.22
C VAL A 328 12.87 -23.02 6.35
N GLY A 329 13.16 -24.18 6.93
CA GLY A 329 12.42 -24.72 8.07
C GLY A 329 12.48 -23.79 9.28
N SER A 330 13.68 -23.37 9.67
CA SER A 330 13.89 -22.42 10.77
C SER A 330 13.26 -21.05 10.50
N PHE A 331 13.31 -20.57 9.25
CA PHE A 331 12.64 -19.32 8.86
C PHE A 331 11.12 -19.41 9.07
N TRP A 332 10.45 -20.45 8.56
CA TRP A 332 9.00 -20.57 8.73
C TRP A 332 8.59 -20.86 10.17
N GLN A 333 9.41 -21.59 10.92
CA GLN A 333 9.20 -21.78 12.35
C GLN A 333 9.26 -20.45 13.10
N LEU A 334 10.23 -19.59 12.79
CA LEU A 334 10.31 -18.23 13.32
C LEU A 334 9.03 -17.44 13.04
N ILE A 335 8.58 -17.41 11.78
CA ILE A 335 7.37 -16.66 11.39
C ILE A 335 6.15 -17.16 12.17
N ARG A 336 5.98 -18.47 12.34
CA ARG A 336 4.86 -19.05 13.11
C ARG A 336 4.93 -18.69 14.59
N VAL A 337 6.12 -18.77 15.20
CA VAL A 337 6.33 -18.44 16.61
C VAL A 337 6.07 -16.96 16.86
N VAL A 338 6.65 -16.07 16.07
CA VAL A 338 6.45 -14.62 16.20
C VAL A 338 5.01 -14.24 15.90
N GLY A 339 4.40 -14.84 14.87
CA GLY A 339 2.99 -14.65 14.55
C GLY A 339 2.07 -15.06 15.69
N LEU A 340 2.32 -16.21 16.31
CA LEU A 340 1.59 -16.67 17.50
C LEU A 340 1.78 -15.71 18.67
N ASN A 341 3.01 -15.28 18.95
CA ASN A 341 3.31 -14.37 20.06
C ASN A 341 2.65 -12.99 19.87
N MET A 342 2.64 -12.48 18.64
CA MET A 342 1.94 -11.24 18.29
C MET A 342 0.42 -11.41 18.40
N ALA A 343 -0.13 -12.56 18.01
CA ALA A 343 -1.56 -12.87 18.17
C ALA A 343 -1.95 -12.97 19.64
N ILE A 344 -1.12 -13.61 20.49
CA ILE A 344 -1.33 -13.67 21.95
C ILE A 344 -1.32 -12.26 22.55
N MET A 345 -0.34 -11.43 22.18
CA MET A 345 -0.28 -10.04 22.63
C MET A 345 -1.50 -9.23 22.18
N PHE A 346 -1.90 -9.37 20.91
CA PHE A 346 -3.07 -8.69 20.37
C PHE A 346 -4.36 -9.13 21.06
N ALA A 347 -4.60 -10.44 21.18
CA ALA A 347 -5.74 -11.00 21.88
C ALA A 347 -5.78 -10.54 23.35
N SER A 348 -4.63 -10.54 24.03
CA SER A 348 -4.56 -10.07 25.41
C SER A 348 -4.93 -8.60 25.59
N CYS A 349 -4.65 -7.74 24.61
CA CYS A 349 -5.05 -6.33 24.65
C CYS A 349 -6.57 -6.15 24.45
N PHE A 350 -7.22 -7.07 23.73
CA PHE A 350 -8.68 -7.02 23.52
C PHE A 350 -9.46 -7.67 24.67
N PHE A 351 -8.94 -8.74 25.28
CA PHE A 351 -9.66 -9.55 26.25
C PHE A 351 -9.31 -9.29 27.72
N SER A 352 -8.15 -8.67 28.03
CA SER A 352 -7.72 -8.37 29.40
C SER A 352 -8.20 -6.99 29.86
N LYS A 353 -8.59 -6.86 31.14
CA LYS A 353 -8.98 -5.58 31.77
C LYS A 353 -7.85 -4.56 31.83
N GLU A 354 -6.61 -5.05 31.87
CA GLU A 354 -5.41 -4.22 31.85
C GLU A 354 -4.42 -4.81 30.85
N ALA A 355 -3.65 -3.95 30.20
CA ALA A 355 -2.62 -4.40 29.28
C ALA A 355 -1.58 -5.28 30.00
N LEU A 356 -1.07 -6.31 29.32
CA LEU A 356 -0.16 -7.32 29.90
C LEU A 356 1.12 -6.77 30.54
N TRP A 357 1.47 -5.52 30.28
CA TRP A 357 2.65 -4.87 30.87
C TRP A 357 2.35 -4.10 32.15
N VAL A 358 1.10 -4.05 32.63
CA VAL A 358 0.74 -3.34 33.87
C VAL A 358 1.09 -4.21 35.09
N GLU A 359 0.57 -5.44 35.16
CA GLU A 359 0.89 -6.38 36.23
C GLU A 359 2.29 -7.00 36.09
N ARG A 360 2.94 -7.30 37.22
CA ARG A 360 4.33 -7.82 37.25
C ARG A 360 4.43 -9.23 36.65
N GLY A 361 3.45 -10.09 36.91
CA GLY A 361 3.43 -11.49 36.46
C GLY A 361 3.25 -11.63 34.95
N THR A 362 2.23 -10.99 34.38
CA THR A 362 1.98 -10.95 32.93
C THR A 362 3.12 -10.29 32.16
N ARG A 363 3.79 -9.28 32.73
CA ARG A 363 4.97 -8.65 32.13
C ARG A 363 6.17 -9.58 32.06
N ILE A 364 6.44 -10.36 33.12
CA ILE A 364 7.50 -11.37 33.11
C ILE A 364 7.19 -12.44 32.05
N LEU A 365 5.94 -12.89 31.99
CA LEU A 365 5.52 -13.91 31.04
C LEU A 365 5.62 -13.43 29.58
N ALA A 366 5.19 -12.19 29.30
CA ALA A 366 5.39 -11.57 27.99
C ALA A 366 6.88 -11.39 27.65
N THR A 367 7.71 -11.07 28.65
CA THR A 367 9.16 -10.96 28.46
C THR A 367 9.76 -12.31 28.08
N VAL A 368 9.44 -13.38 28.80
CA VAL A 368 9.90 -14.74 28.49
C VAL A 368 9.45 -15.15 27.08
N LEU A 369 8.21 -14.86 26.71
CA LEU A 369 7.68 -15.17 25.38
C LEU A 369 8.48 -14.47 24.26
N PHE A 370 8.78 -13.18 24.40
CA PHE A 370 9.57 -12.44 23.41
C PHE A 370 11.07 -12.75 23.47
N VAL A 371 11.61 -13.20 24.62
CA VAL A 371 12.96 -13.76 24.70
C VAL A 371 13.06 -15.04 23.88
N PHE A 372 12.08 -15.96 23.99
CA PHE A 372 12.04 -17.13 23.12
C PHE A 372 11.91 -16.75 21.64
N ALA A 373 11.04 -15.78 21.31
CA ALA A 373 10.92 -15.27 19.94
C ALA A 373 12.27 -14.76 19.39
N LEU A 374 13.02 -14.02 20.23
CA LEU A 374 14.35 -13.53 19.89
C LEU A 374 15.34 -14.69 19.68
N CYS A 375 15.35 -15.70 20.56
CA CYS A 375 16.18 -16.89 20.38
C CYS A 375 15.85 -17.62 19.06
N PHE A 376 14.57 -17.72 18.69
CA PHE A 376 14.17 -18.34 17.42
C PHE A 376 14.67 -17.52 16.23
N ALA A 377 14.63 -16.18 16.37
CA ALA A 377 15.09 -15.27 15.34
C ALA A 377 16.61 -15.36 15.14
N LEU A 378 17.36 -15.50 16.24
CA LEU A 378 18.80 -15.72 16.22
C LEU A 378 19.18 -17.08 15.63
N LEU A 379 18.42 -18.14 15.94
CA LEU A 379 18.62 -19.47 15.35
C LEU A 379 18.36 -19.45 13.83
N ALA A 380 17.26 -18.80 13.41
CA ALA A 380 16.98 -18.62 11.98
C ALA A 380 18.05 -17.77 11.29
N ALA A 381 18.56 -16.72 11.94
CA ALA A 381 19.67 -15.92 11.43
C ALA A 381 20.96 -16.74 11.29
N TRP A 382 21.26 -17.61 12.26
CA TRP A 382 22.40 -18.51 12.20
C TRP A 382 22.31 -19.48 11.01
N ASN A 383 21.18 -20.17 10.86
CA ASN A 383 21.00 -21.13 9.77
C ASN A 383 20.97 -20.45 8.39
N LEU A 384 20.36 -19.26 8.28
CA LEU A 384 20.26 -18.53 7.03
C LEU A 384 21.55 -17.79 6.66
N VAL A 385 22.06 -16.94 7.55
CA VAL A 385 23.22 -16.08 7.27
C VAL A 385 24.52 -16.82 7.56
N GLY A 386 24.61 -17.48 8.71
CA GLY A 386 25.84 -18.14 9.18
C GLY A 386 26.17 -19.43 8.43
N VAL A 387 25.19 -20.24 8.07
CA VAL A 387 25.41 -21.50 7.33
C VAL A 387 25.08 -21.31 5.85
N TYR A 388 23.85 -20.93 5.52
CA TYR A 388 23.39 -21.03 4.14
C TYR A 388 24.01 -19.98 3.21
N ILE A 389 24.04 -18.70 3.60
CA ILE A 389 24.65 -17.64 2.80
C ILE A 389 26.19 -17.73 2.82
N ALA A 390 26.79 -17.96 3.99
CA ALA A 390 28.25 -18.01 4.11
C ALA A 390 28.88 -19.14 3.29
N VAL A 391 28.23 -20.31 3.22
CA VAL A 391 28.77 -21.48 2.51
C VAL A 391 28.36 -21.50 1.03
N TYR A 392 27.12 -21.10 0.71
CA TYR A 392 26.55 -21.27 -0.63
C TYR A 392 26.30 -19.96 -1.39
N GLY A 393 26.75 -18.82 -0.85
CA GLY A 393 26.71 -17.52 -1.50
C GLY A 393 25.41 -16.73 -1.35
N ILE A 394 25.40 -15.54 -1.95
CA ILE A 394 24.29 -14.59 -1.90
C ILE A 394 23.30 -14.92 -3.03
N THR A 395 22.00 -14.89 -2.74
CA THR A 395 20.94 -14.93 -3.76
C THR A 395 19.82 -13.95 -3.38
N PRO A 396 19.03 -13.46 -4.33
CA PRO A 396 17.97 -12.48 -4.06
C PRO A 396 16.98 -12.92 -2.97
N ARG A 397 16.57 -14.19 -3.00
CA ARG A 397 15.63 -14.74 -2.00
C ARG A 397 16.26 -14.86 -0.61
N ARG A 398 17.55 -15.20 -0.54
CA ARG A 398 18.28 -15.26 0.74
C ARG A 398 18.43 -13.87 1.35
N ILE A 399 18.69 -12.84 0.54
CA ILE A 399 18.78 -11.44 1.00
C ILE A 399 17.42 -10.92 1.49
N LEU A 400 16.33 -11.15 0.75
CA LEU A 400 14.99 -10.80 1.21
C LEU A 400 14.65 -11.50 2.54
N SER A 401 14.92 -12.80 2.65
CA SER A 401 14.66 -13.57 3.87
C SER A 401 15.49 -13.03 5.04
N SER A 402 16.76 -12.69 4.82
CA SER A 402 17.63 -12.06 5.82
C SER A 402 17.09 -10.71 6.28
N TRP A 403 16.58 -9.88 5.36
CA TRP A 403 15.93 -8.61 5.71
C TRP A 403 14.73 -8.84 6.64
N VAL A 404 13.89 -9.86 6.36
CA VAL A 404 12.77 -10.22 7.25
C VAL A 404 13.27 -10.64 8.63
N VAL A 405 14.28 -11.51 8.70
CA VAL A 405 14.84 -11.99 9.97
C VAL A 405 15.42 -10.84 10.80
N VAL A 406 16.20 -9.95 10.18
CA VAL A 406 16.75 -8.76 10.85
C VAL A 406 15.64 -7.86 11.40
N ASN A 407 14.57 -7.66 10.64
CA ASN A 407 13.42 -6.89 11.11
C ASN A 407 12.73 -7.58 12.29
N VAL A 408 12.50 -8.89 12.21
CA VAL A 408 11.90 -9.64 13.33
C VAL A 408 12.74 -9.52 14.60
N ILE A 409 14.08 -9.63 14.50
CA ILE A 409 15.00 -9.42 15.63
C ILE A 409 14.83 -8.01 16.20
N ALA A 410 14.87 -6.98 15.35
CA ALA A 410 14.71 -5.59 15.77
C ALA A 410 13.36 -5.36 16.47
N TRP A 411 12.26 -5.90 15.93
CA TRP A 411 10.94 -5.82 16.53
C TRP A 411 10.86 -6.54 17.88
N CYS A 412 11.47 -7.72 18.02
CA CYS A 412 11.53 -8.41 19.32
C CYS A 412 12.27 -7.57 20.37
N ILE A 413 13.42 -6.99 20.01
CA ILE A 413 14.20 -6.11 20.91
C ILE A 413 13.39 -4.86 21.28
N LEU A 414 12.76 -4.21 20.30
CA LEU A 414 11.94 -3.01 20.53
C LEU A 414 10.74 -3.30 21.44
N ILE A 415 10.09 -4.46 21.28
CA ILE A 415 9.00 -4.89 22.16
C ILE A 415 9.52 -5.17 23.57
N LEU A 416 10.64 -5.89 23.72
CA LEU A 416 11.26 -6.14 25.02
C LEU A 416 11.59 -4.82 25.74
N ILE A 417 12.20 -3.85 25.04
CA ILE A 417 12.46 -2.53 25.63
C ILE A 417 11.14 -1.83 26.00
N ARG A 418 10.11 -1.91 25.14
CA ARG A 418 8.79 -1.29 25.39
C ARG A 418 8.10 -1.83 26.65
N LEU A 419 8.29 -3.10 26.99
CA LEU A 419 7.73 -3.71 28.21
C LEU A 419 8.23 -3.03 29.49
N TYR A 420 9.43 -2.44 29.46
CA TYR A 420 10.07 -1.80 30.63
C TYR A 420 10.18 -0.28 30.51
N LYS A 421 10.24 0.26 29.30
CA LYS A 421 10.37 1.70 29.02
C LYS A 421 9.29 2.15 28.05
N LYS A 422 8.65 3.29 28.33
CA LYS A 422 7.69 3.91 27.41
C LYS A 422 8.42 4.49 26.20
N ILE A 423 8.57 3.69 25.15
CA ILE A 423 9.14 4.09 23.86
C ILE A 423 8.11 3.90 22.73
N PRO A 424 8.17 4.71 21.65
CA PRO A 424 7.34 4.50 20.47
C PRO A 424 7.89 3.35 19.59
N ALA A 425 7.95 2.14 20.14
CA ALA A 425 8.56 0.97 19.49
C ALA A 425 8.01 0.69 18.09
N ALA A 426 6.69 0.81 17.90
CA ALA A 426 6.06 0.58 16.60
C ALA A 426 6.52 1.61 15.55
N GLN A 427 6.62 2.89 15.92
CA GLN A 427 7.11 3.95 15.02
C GLN A 427 8.55 3.65 14.57
N ILE A 428 9.42 3.32 15.53
CA ILE A 428 10.82 3.01 15.26
C ILE A 428 10.92 1.77 14.37
N GLY A 429 10.16 0.71 14.67
CA GLY A 429 10.17 -0.54 13.91
C GLY A 429 9.68 -0.38 12.47
N ILE A 430 8.63 0.42 12.23
CA ILE A 430 8.10 0.69 10.89
C ILE A 430 9.10 1.49 10.06
N LEU A 431 9.69 2.55 10.64
CA LEU A 431 10.69 3.35 9.95
C LEU A 431 11.98 2.58 9.71
N PHE A 432 12.41 1.77 10.66
CA PHE A 432 13.54 0.86 10.49
C PHE A 432 13.31 -0.12 9.34
N ALA A 433 12.11 -0.72 9.27
CA ALA A 433 11.74 -1.61 8.17
C ALA A 433 11.78 -0.91 6.81
N ALA A 434 11.22 0.30 6.71
CA ALA A 434 11.23 1.08 5.47
C ALA A 434 12.65 1.47 5.03
N VAL A 435 13.49 1.94 5.96
CA VAL A 435 14.88 2.32 5.67
C VAL A 435 15.72 1.11 5.26
N THR A 436 15.68 0.04 6.07
CA THR A 436 16.45 -1.18 5.77
C THR A 436 16.00 -1.83 4.48
N PHE A 437 14.70 -1.84 4.17
CA PHE A 437 14.20 -2.34 2.90
C PHE A 437 14.75 -1.53 1.72
N SER A 438 14.75 -0.20 1.84
CA SER A 438 15.30 0.69 0.81
C SER A 438 16.78 0.43 0.56
N LEU A 439 17.55 0.11 1.61
CA LEU A 439 18.96 -0.29 1.47
C LEU A 439 19.10 -1.67 0.81
N THR A 440 18.25 -2.63 1.17
CA THR A 440 18.26 -3.98 0.58
C THR A 440 18.04 -3.92 -0.94
N VAL A 441 17.12 -3.09 -1.40
CA VAL A 441 16.81 -2.93 -2.84
C VAL A 441 17.94 -2.25 -3.61
N CYS A 442 18.89 -1.59 -2.94
CA CYS A 442 20.07 -1.02 -3.59
C CYS A 442 21.18 -2.05 -3.87
N GLY A 443 21.06 -3.28 -3.38
CA GLY A 443 22.04 -4.33 -3.65
C GLY A 443 21.87 -4.90 -5.06
N ASN A 444 22.98 -5.15 -5.75
CA ASN A 444 22.99 -5.89 -7.01
C ASN A 444 23.33 -7.35 -6.72
N PHE A 445 22.33 -8.24 -6.75
CA PHE A 445 22.46 -9.65 -6.38
C PHE A 445 21.55 -10.56 -7.21
#